data_AF-A0A3D3BN71-F1
#
_entry.id   AF-A0A3D3BN71-F1
#
_cell.length_a   1.000
_cell.length_b   1.000
_cell.length_c   1.000
_cell.angle_alpha   90.00
_cell.angle_beta   90.00
_cell.angle_gamma   90.00
#
_symmetry.space_group_name_H-M   'P 1'
#
loop_
_entity.id
_entity.type
_entity.pdbx_description
1 polymer ?
#
loop_
_entity_poly.entity_id
_entity_poly.type
_entity_poly.pdbx_seq_one_letter_code
_entity_poly.pdbx_strand_id
1 'polypeptide(L)' 'MVGERITDARRSRGLSIDDVAATTRLRTMTIQAIEDNDFSLCGGDSYAIGHLRMIAEAVGLDSNDLVAEYRRR' A
#
# COMPACT_ATOMS: atom_id res chain seq x y z
N MET A 1 2.05 9.97 6.74
CA MET A 1 1.09 9.79 5.63
C MET A 1 1.18 8.33 5.20
N VAL A 2 0.05 7.67 4.91
CA VAL A 2 0.03 6.21 4.65
C VAL A 2 0.94 5.81 3.50
N GLY A 3 0.93 6.58 2.40
CA GLY A 3 1.76 6.29 1.22
C GLY A 3 3.26 6.35 1.52
N GLU A 4 3.72 7.36 2.26
CA GLU A 4 5.12 7.52 2.65
C GLU A 4 5.59 6.35 3.53
N ARG A 5 4.76 5.93 4.49
CA ARG A 5 5.06 4.79 5.36
C ARG A 5 5.22 3.49 4.57
N ILE A 6 4.41 3.28 3.52
CA ILE A 6 4.54 2.15 2.60
C ILE A 6 5.85 2.26 1.81
N THR A 7 6.14 3.42 1.24
CA THR A 7 7.38 3.66 0.47
C THR A 7 8.62 3.37 1.30
N ASP A 8 8.67 3.84 2.54
CA ASP A 8 9.79 3.63 3.46
C ASP A 8 9.96 2.15 3.84
N ALA A 9 8.86 1.47 4.16
CA ALA A 9 8.89 0.04 4.47
C ALA A 9 9.35 -0.79 3.26
N ARG A 10 8.84 -0.48 2.06
CA ARG A 10 9.25 -1.15 0.83
C ARG A 10 10.74 -0.94 0.55
N ARG A 11 11.22 0.30 0.63
CA ARG A 11 12.62 0.68 0.35
C ARG A 11 13.58 0.09 1.39
N SER A 12 13.23 0.10 2.68
CA SER A 12 14.07 -0.48 3.73
C SER A 12 14.27 -1.99 3.57
N ARG A 13 13.34 -2.67 2.88
CA ARG A 13 13.45 -4.08 2.51
C ARG A 13 14.05 -4.33 1.13
N GLY A 14 14.46 -3.28 0.41
CA GLY A 14 15.03 -3.40 -0.93
C GLY A 14 14.05 -3.89 -2.00
N LEU A 15 12.74 -3.77 -1.77
CA LEU A 15 11.72 -4.21 -2.72
C LEU A 15 11.45 -3.14 -3.77
N SER A 16 11.35 -3.53 -5.03
CA SER A 16 10.79 -2.70 -6.11
C SER A 16 9.26 -2.69 -6.05
N ILE A 17 8.63 -1.78 -6.81
CA ILE A 17 7.17 -1.80 -6.98
C ILE A 17 6.73 -3.08 -7.70
N ASP A 18 7.53 -3.58 -8.65
CA ASP A 18 7.27 -4.82 -9.36
C ASP A 18 7.30 -6.04 -8.41
N ASP A 19 8.18 -6.07 -7.41
CA ASP A 19 8.21 -7.14 -6.40
C ASP A 19 6.93 -7.16 -5.54
N VAL A 20 6.46 -5.97 -5.15
CA VAL A 20 5.19 -5.83 -4.40
C VAL A 20 4.00 -6.20 -5.28
N ALA A 21 4.01 -5.80 -6.55
CA ALA A 21 2.98 -6.16 -7.53
C ALA A 21 2.92 -7.68 -7.76
N ALA A 22 4.07 -8.33 -7.91
CA ALA A 22 4.16 -9.78 -8.09
C ALA A 22 3.59 -10.54 -6.88
N THR A 23 3.84 -10.06 -5.67
CA THR A 23 3.37 -10.68 -4.42
C THR A 23 1.87 -10.44 -4.18
N THR A 24 1.40 -9.22 -4.38
CA THR A 24 0.01 -8.82 -4.07
C THR A 24 -0.97 -9.05 -5.24
N ARG A 25 -0.45 -9.28 -6.45
CA ARG A 25 -1.20 -9.28 -7.72
C ARG A 25 -1.91 -7.97 -8.05
N LEU A 26 -1.52 -6.88 -7.38
CA LEU A 26 -1.97 -5.54 -7.72
C LEU A 26 -1.23 -5.01 -8.95
N ARG A 27 -1.85 -4.08 -9.67
CA ARG A 27 -1.15 -3.36 -10.74
C ARG A 27 -0.11 -2.42 -10.12
N THR A 28 1.06 -2.33 -10.75
CA THR A 28 2.14 -1.42 -10.34
C THR A 28 1.66 0.02 -10.22
N MET A 29 0.81 0.47 -11.16
CA MET A 29 0.20 1.79 -11.15
C MET A 29 -0.68 2.05 -9.91
N THR A 30 -1.40 1.03 -9.42
CA THR A 30 -2.20 1.15 -8.19
C THR A 30 -1.30 1.28 -6.96
N ILE A 31 -0.20 0.53 -6.91
CA ILE A 31 0.76 0.61 -5.80
C ILE A 31 1.45 1.98 -5.78
N GLN A 32 1.90 2.47 -6.95
CA GLN A 32 2.52 3.79 -7.07
C GLN A 32 1.56 4.91 -6.62
N ALA A 33 0.31 4.89 -7.06
CA ALA A 33 -0.70 5.86 -6.63
C ALA A 33 -0.89 5.83 -5.10
N ILE A 34 -0.98 4.63 -4.50
CA ILE A 34 -1.10 4.47 -3.04
C ILE A 34 0.14 5.04 -2.31
N GLU A 35 1.35 4.80 -2.81
CA GLU A 35 2.59 5.39 -2.29
C GLU A 35 2.58 6.93 -2.37
N ASP A 36 1.97 7.48 -3.42
CA ASP A 36 1.74 8.92 -3.59
C ASP A 36 0.53 9.46 -2.79
N ASN A 37 -0.07 8.63 -1.92
CA ASN A 37 -1.31 8.90 -1.18
C ASN A 37 -2.54 9.19 -2.07
N ASP A 38 -2.52 8.77 -3.32
CA ASP A 38 -3.67 8.77 -4.23
C ASP A 38 -4.38 7.40 -4.23
N PHE A 39 -5.61 7.39 -3.72
CA PHE A 39 -6.46 6.20 -3.62
C PHE A 39 -7.55 6.14 -4.70
N SER A 40 -7.55 7.09 -5.65
CA SER A 40 -8.54 7.19 -6.72
C SER A 40 -8.61 5.92 -7.58
N LEU A 41 -7.46 5.25 -7.77
CA LEU A 41 -7.35 4.01 -8.55
C LEU A 41 -7.83 2.75 -7.81
N CYS A 42 -8.21 2.85 -6.53
CA CYS A 42 -8.69 1.70 -5.76
C CYS A 42 -10.15 1.36 -6.08
N GLY A 43 -10.95 2.29 -6.63
CA GLY A 43 -12.38 2.06 -6.86
C GLY A 43 -13.25 2.18 -5.60
N GLY A 44 -12.76 2.86 -4.56
CA GLY A 44 -13.49 3.16 -3.32
C GLY A 44 -12.79 2.65 -2.06
N ASP A 45 -13.27 3.10 -0.89
CA ASP A 45 -12.63 2.85 0.41
C ASP A 45 -12.50 1.36 0.75
N SER A 46 -13.52 0.56 0.45
CA SER A 46 -13.49 -0.89 0.71
C SER A 46 -12.34 -1.58 -0.02
N TYR A 47 -12.10 -1.21 -1.28
CA TYR A 47 -10.99 -1.73 -2.07
C TYR A 47 -9.65 -1.16 -1.62
N ALA A 48 -9.59 0.14 -1.28
CA ALA A 48 -8.39 0.77 -0.75
C ALA A 48 -7.93 0.07 0.55
N ILE A 49 -8.85 -0.26 1.45
CA ILE A 49 -8.55 -1.02 2.67
C ILE A 49 -7.99 -2.41 2.32
N GLY A 50 -8.59 -3.12 1.36
CA GLY A 50 -8.09 -4.41 0.91
C GLY A 50 -6.66 -4.31 0.34
N HIS A 51 -6.41 -3.31 -0.50
CA HIS A 51 -5.09 -3.06 -1.09
C HIS A 51 -4.05 -2.73 -0.02
N LEU A 52 -4.39 -1.88 0.94
CA LEU A 52 -3.50 -1.55 2.05
C LEU A 52 -3.13 -2.77 2.89
N ARG A 53 -4.07 -3.70 3.12
CA ARG A 53 -3.75 -4.94 3.86
C ARG A 53 -2.73 -5.79 3.10
N MET A 54 -2.97 -6.00 1.80
CA MET A 54 -2.06 -6.78 0.96
C MET A 54 -0.68 -6.13 0.86
N ILE A 55 -0.61 -4.82 0.66
CA ILE A 55 0.65 -4.08 0.57
C ILE A 55 1.38 -4.11 1.92
N ALA A 56 0.69 -3.87 3.03
CA ALA A 56 1.26 -3.91 4.37
C ALA A 56 1.94 -5.25 4.64
N GLU A 57 1.26 -6.36 4.37
CA GLU A 57 1.83 -7.70 4.51
C GLU A 57 3.05 -7.90 3.60
N ALA A 58 2.97 -7.48 2.33
CA ALA A 58 4.10 -7.60 1.39
C ALA A 58 5.34 -6.80 1.85
N VAL A 59 5.15 -5.61 2.42
CA VAL A 59 6.24 -4.73 2.88
C VAL A 59 6.57 -4.88 4.36
N GLY A 60 5.88 -5.76 5.10
CA GLY A 60 6.20 -6.11 6.49
C GLY A 60 5.72 -5.09 7.53
N LEU A 61 4.67 -4.34 7.20
CA LEU A 61 3.97 -3.45 8.12
C LEU A 61 2.80 -4.17 8.78
N ASP A 62 2.39 -3.68 9.96
CA ASP A 62 1.12 -4.08 10.55
C ASP A 62 -0.04 -3.51 9.72
N SER A 63 -0.89 -4.40 9.19
CA SER A 63 -1.99 -4.02 8.31
C SER A 63 -3.13 -3.30 9.04
N ASN A 64 -3.35 -3.61 10.32
CA ASN A 64 -4.40 -2.96 11.11
C ASN A 64 -4.01 -1.52 11.44
N ASP A 65 -2.76 -1.28 11.83
CA ASP A 65 -2.24 0.06 12.09
C ASP A 65 -2.28 0.94 10.84
N LEU A 66 -1.88 0.39 9.69
CA LEU A 66 -1.89 1.11 8.42
C LEU A 66 -3.30 1.47 7.97
N VAL A 67 -4.26 0.54 8.11
CA VAL A 67 -5.68 0.79 7.83
C VAL A 67 -6.29 1.78 8.83
N ALA A 68 -5.91 1.72 10.10
CA ALA A 68 -6.37 2.68 11.08
C ALA A 68 -5.85 4.09 10.76
N GLU A 69 -4.61 4.23 10.30
CA GLU A 69 -4.07 5.48 9.78
C GLU A 69 -4.82 5.94 8.52
N TYR A 70 -5.20 5.02 7.61
CA TYR A 70 -6.05 5.35 6.46
C TYR A 70 -7.38 5.97 6.86
N ARG A 71 -8.01 5.45 7.91
CA ARG A 71 -9.35 5.90 8.34
C ARG A 71 -9.34 7.21 9.13
N ARG A 72 -8.18 7.66 9.61
CA ARG A 72 -8.03 8.90 10.39
C ARG A 72 -7.71 10.13 9.52
N ARG A 73 -7.73 9.98 8.21
CA ARG A 73 -7.47 11.05 7.25
C ARG A 73 -8.56 12.10 7.24
#